data_AF-A0A358KN46-F1
#
_entry.id   AF-A0A358KN46-F1
#
_cell.length_a   1.000
_cell.length_b   1.000
_cell.length_c   1.000
_cell.angle_alpha   90.00
_cell.angle_beta   90.00
_cell.angle_gamma   90.00
#
_symmetry.space_group_name_H-M   'P 1'
#
loop_
_entity.id
_entity.type
_entity.pdbx_description
1 polymer ?
#
loop_
_entity_poly.entity_id
_entity_poly.type
_entity_poly.pdbx_seq_one_letter_code
_entity_poly.pdbx_strand_id
1 'polypeptide(L)'
;MNNNQTNLRIAPPSLRLFYLTVGLLGLLAYRSIIILNNISGFWVSLAWYVGTFGYIIFYIHRYQISKKRREVIKQFKLDEKVELLDALGVQDKEALHYVLESLESSNERWNYLLTFIFTALALVAGIVIDIVNQRL
;
A
#
# COMPACT_ATOMS: atom_id res chain seq x y z
N MET A 1 29.15 -14.12 11.52
CA MET A 1 29.01 -13.08 10.46
C MET A 1 27.82 -13.49 9.59
N ASN A 2 26.65 -12.88 9.78
CA ASN A 2 25.43 -13.30 9.08
C ASN A 2 25.27 -12.43 7.81
N ASN A 3 25.68 -12.99 6.66
CA ASN A 3 25.61 -12.36 5.34
C ASN A 3 24.17 -12.30 4.80
N ASN A 4 23.24 -11.73 5.56
CA ASN A 4 21.96 -11.30 5.01
C ASN A 4 22.18 -9.97 4.29
N GLN A 5 22.81 -10.04 3.11
CA GLN A 5 22.77 -8.93 2.15
C GLN A 5 21.29 -8.69 1.83
N THR A 6 20.69 -7.73 2.51
CA THR A 6 19.38 -7.22 2.15
C THR A 6 19.53 -6.69 0.73
N ASN A 7 18.95 -7.40 -0.24
CA ASN A 7 18.88 -6.95 -1.62
C ASN A 7 18.01 -5.68 -1.64
N LEU A 8 18.64 -4.52 -1.46
CA LEU A 8 18.02 -3.20 -1.51
C LEU A 8 17.73 -2.81 -2.97
N ARG A 9 16.99 -3.67 -3.68
CA ARG A 9 16.59 -3.43 -5.06
C ARG A 9 15.28 -2.67 -5.07
N ILE A 10 15.31 -1.50 -5.70
CA ILE A 10 14.10 -0.75 -6.00
C ILE A 10 13.30 -1.55 -7.04
N ALA A 11 11.98 -1.63 -6.85
CA ALA A 11 11.10 -2.31 -7.81
C ALA A 11 11.27 -1.71 -9.22
N PRO A 12 11.24 -2.55 -10.27
CA PRO A 12 11.41 -2.05 -11.64
C PRO A 12 10.30 -1.05 -12.00
N PRO A 13 10.56 -0.10 -12.91
CA PRO A 13 9.59 0.94 -13.28
C PRO A 13 8.25 0.38 -13.74
N SER A 14 8.27 -0.72 -14.49
CA SER A 14 7.06 -1.43 -14.97
C SER A 14 6.17 -1.91 -13.82
N LEU A 15 6.77 -2.48 -12.77
CA LEU A 15 6.04 -2.96 -11.60
C LEU A 15 5.46 -1.79 -10.79
N ARG A 16 6.20 -0.69 -10.66
CA ARG A 16 5.69 0.53 -10.03
C ARG A 16 4.50 1.11 -10.79
N LEU A 17 4.57 1.13 -12.12
CA LEU A 17 3.48 1.59 -12.98
C LEU A 17 2.27 0.66 -12.88
N PHE A 18 2.47 -0.66 -12.84
CA PHE A 18 1.40 -1.62 -12.63
C PHE A 18 0.60 -1.33 -11.36
N TYR A 19 1.26 -1.20 -10.20
CA TYR A 19 0.56 -0.92 -8.96
C TYR A 19 -0.11 0.47 -8.95
N LEU A 20 0.49 1.46 -9.60
CA LEU A 20 -0.14 2.77 -9.80
C LEU A 20 -1.43 2.64 -10.62
N THR A 21 -1.38 1.92 -11.74
CA THR A 21 -2.55 1.68 -12.61
C THR A 21 -3.63 0.89 -11.88
N VAL A 22 -3.27 -0.15 -11.12
CA VAL A 22 -4.21 -0.94 -10.32
C VAL A 22 -4.93 -0.08 -9.27
N GLY A 23 -4.17 0.75 -8.54
CA GLY A 23 -4.76 1.68 -7.56
C GLY A 23 -5.69 2.70 -8.22
N LEU A 24 -5.29 3.25 -9.37
CA LEU A 24 -6.09 4.21 -10.12
C LEU A 24 -7.37 3.59 -10.69
N LEU A 25 -7.29 2.37 -11.24
CA LEU A 25 -8.44 1.61 -11.69
C LEU A 25 -9.40 1.33 -10.52
N GLY A 26 -8.87 0.97 -9.35
CA GLY A 26 -9.67 0.78 -8.15
C GLY A 26 -10.44 2.06 -7.76
N LEU A 27 -9.74 3.19 -7.76
CA LEU A 27 -10.33 4.51 -7.47
C LEU A 27 -11.44 4.84 -8.47
N LEU A 28 -11.16 4.72 -9.78
CA LEU A 28 -12.13 5.02 -10.82
C LEU A 28 -13.34 4.09 -10.76
N ALA A 29 -13.13 2.80 -10.50
CA ALA A 29 -14.21 1.83 -10.37
C ALA A 29 -15.17 2.21 -9.23
N TYR A 30 -14.66 2.48 -8.02
CA TYR A 30 -15.51 2.91 -6.91
C TYR A 30 -16.22 4.25 -7.16
N ARG A 31 -15.57 5.20 -7.83
CA ARG A 31 -16.22 6.47 -8.19
C ARG A 31 -17.29 6.31 -9.25
N SER A 32 -17.10 5.37 -10.18
CA SER A 32 -18.08 5.06 -11.21
C SER A 32 -19.36 4.44 -10.65
N ILE A 33 -19.31 3.74 -9.51
CA ILE A 33 -20.50 3.12 -8.88
C ILE A 33 -21.64 4.14 -8.70
N ILE A 34 -21.34 5.37 -8.29
CA ILE A 34 -22.35 6.42 -8.09
C ILE A 34 -23.13 6.71 -9.38
N ILE A 35 -22.44 6.70 -10.52
CA ILE A 35 -23.02 6.94 -11.85
C ILE A 35 -23.74 5.68 -12.34
N LEU A 36 -23.08 4.52 -12.23
CA LEU A 36 -23.57 3.24 -12.72
C LEU A 36 -24.82 2.76 -11.97
N ASN A 37 -25.02 3.21 -10.72
CA ASN A 37 -26.19 2.90 -9.92
C ASN A 37 -27.51 3.36 -10.56
N ASN A 38 -27.47 4.40 -11.42
CA ASN A 38 -28.64 4.87 -12.15
C ASN A 38 -28.84 4.17 -13.51
N ILE A 39 -27.91 3.30 -13.93
CA ILE A 39 -27.91 2.65 -15.25
C ILE A 39 -28.33 1.18 -15.11
N SER A 40 -27.59 0.39 -14.33
CA SER A 40 -27.93 -1.02 -14.08
C SER A 40 -27.18 -1.57 -12.87
N GLY A 41 -27.83 -2.49 -12.14
CA GLY A 41 -27.17 -3.21 -11.04
C GLY A 41 -25.96 -4.05 -11.48
N PHE A 42 -25.96 -4.57 -12.72
CA PHE A 42 -24.85 -5.36 -13.25
C PHE A 42 -23.54 -4.55 -13.29
N TRP A 43 -23.57 -3.34 -13.86
CA TRP A 43 -22.40 -2.46 -13.92
C TRP A 43 -21.90 -2.03 -12.54
N VAL A 44 -22.81 -1.86 -11.57
CA VAL A 44 -22.45 -1.59 -10.17
C VAL A 44 -21.66 -2.76 -9.60
N SER A 45 -22.16 -3.99 -9.73
CA SER A 45 -21.47 -5.18 -9.24
C SER A 45 -20.10 -5.33 -9.91
N LEU A 46 -20.03 -5.18 -11.24
CA LEU A 46 -18.76 -5.28 -11.97
C LEU A 46 -17.74 -4.25 -11.48
N ALA A 47 -18.14 -2.98 -11.37
CA ALA A 47 -17.27 -1.92 -10.87
C ALA A 47 -16.85 -2.17 -9.41
N TRP A 48 -17.76 -2.67 -8.56
CA TRP A 48 -17.45 -3.02 -7.19
C TRP A 48 -16.42 -4.14 -7.09
N TYR A 49 -16.56 -5.22 -7.87
CA TYR A 49 -15.60 -6.33 -7.88
C TYR A 49 -14.22 -5.90 -8.39
N VAL A 50 -14.17 -5.18 -9.51
CA VAL A 50 -12.92 -4.64 -10.07
C VAL A 50 -12.25 -3.68 -9.07
N GLY A 51 -13.03 -2.80 -8.45
CA GLY A 51 -12.56 -1.86 -7.44
C GLY A 51 -11.96 -2.54 -6.22
N THR A 52 -12.70 -3.50 -5.67
CA THR A 52 -12.32 -4.26 -4.47
C THR A 52 -11.05 -5.06 -4.70
N PHE A 53 -10.96 -5.76 -5.83
CA PHE A 53 -9.77 -6.54 -6.18
C PHE A 53 -8.54 -5.65 -6.39
N GLY A 54 -8.71 -4.52 -7.10
CA GLY A 54 -7.65 -3.55 -7.30
C GLY A 54 -7.12 -2.97 -5.99
N TYR A 55 -8.01 -2.62 -5.06
CA TYR A 55 -7.63 -2.13 -3.74
C TYR A 55 -6.89 -3.17 -2.90
N ILE A 56 -7.32 -4.44 -2.91
CA ILE A 56 -6.60 -5.52 -2.22
C ILE A 56 -5.15 -5.58 -2.68
N ILE A 57 -4.93 -5.65 -4.00
CA ILE A 57 -3.57 -5.71 -4.58
C ILE A 57 -2.75 -4.46 -4.28
N PHE A 58 -3.36 -3.28 -4.40
CA PHE A 58 -2.68 -2.01 -4.16
C PHE A 58 -2.24 -1.86 -2.70
N TYR A 59 -3.14 -2.07 -1.75
CA TYR A 59 -2.88 -1.81 -0.34
C TYR A 59 -1.93 -2.85 0.27
N ILE A 60 -1.98 -4.13 -0.14
CA ILE A 60 -0.99 -5.11 0.33
C ILE A 60 0.42 -4.77 -0.14
N HIS A 61 0.57 -4.37 -1.41
CA HIS A 61 1.86 -3.97 -1.95
C HIS A 61 2.40 -2.74 -1.22
N ARG A 62 1.54 -1.75 -0.99
CA ARG A 62 1.90 -0.52 -0.31
C ARG A 62 2.27 -0.76 1.17
N TYR A 63 1.58 -1.69 1.84
CA TYR A 63 1.96 -2.18 3.17
C TYR A 63 3.36 -2.81 3.17
N GLN A 64 3.66 -3.70 2.21
CA GLN A 64 4.95 -4.36 2.10
C GLN A 64 6.10 -3.37 1.88
N ILE A 65 5.92 -2.37 1.00
CA ILE A 65 6.92 -1.31 0.80
C ILE A 65 7.16 -0.54 2.10
N SER A 66 6.08 -0.12 2.77
CA SER A 66 6.19 0.67 4.00
C SER A 66 6.89 -0.13 5.11
N LYS A 67 6.54 -1.42 5.27
CA LYS A 67 7.19 -2.35 6.18
C LYS A 67 8.68 -2.52 5.85
N LYS A 68 9.03 -2.74 4.58
CA LYS A 68 10.42 -2.93 4.15
C LYS A 68 11.29 -1.70 4.42
N ARG A 69 10.78 -0.49 4.16
CA ARG A 69 11.50 0.77 4.46
C ARG A 69 11.87 0.86 5.94
N ARG A 70 10.90 0.63 6.82
CA ARG A 70 11.12 0.64 8.27
C ARG A 70 12.10 -0.44 8.72
N GLU A 71 11.96 -1.66 8.20
CA GLU A 71 12.89 -2.76 8.51
C GLU A 71 14.34 -2.40 8.11
N VAL A 72 14.54 -1.76 6.96
CA VAL A 72 15.87 -1.31 6.52
C VAL A 72 16.43 -0.25 7.46
N ILE A 73 15.64 0.76 7.84
CA ILE A 73 16.06 1.82 8.78
C ILE A 73 16.52 1.20 10.10
N LYS A 74 15.71 0.31 10.69
CA LYS A 74 16.03 -0.39 11.94
C LYS A 74 17.20 -1.35 11.84
N GLN A 75 17.22 -2.19 10.80
CA GLN A 75 18.25 -3.22 10.64
C GLN A 75 19.64 -2.59 10.51
N PHE A 76 19.72 -1.46 9.82
CA PHE A 76 20.98 -0.76 9.61
C PHE A 76 21.27 0.32 10.65
N LYS A 77 20.37 0.57 11.61
CA LYS A 77 20.48 1.64 12.63
C LYS A 77 20.85 2.97 11.96
N LEU A 78 20.10 3.30 10.90
CA LEU A 78 20.44 4.45 10.04
C LEU A 78 20.31 5.77 10.80
N ASP A 79 19.36 5.86 11.72
CA ASP A 79 19.20 6.92 12.71
C ASP A 79 20.49 7.17 13.50
N GLU A 80 21.03 6.13 14.15
CA GLU A 80 22.28 6.24 14.95
C GLU A 80 23.48 6.62 14.07
N LYS A 81 23.55 6.09 12.85
CA LYS A 81 24.70 6.33 11.95
C LYS A 81 24.75 7.75 11.41
N VAL A 82 23.61 8.40 11.26
CA VAL A 82 23.53 9.79 10.80
C VAL A 82 24.13 10.75 11.82
N GLU A 83 23.97 10.47 13.12
CA GLU A 83 24.59 11.27 14.17
C GLU A 83 26.13 11.20 14.13
N LEU A 84 26.68 10.02 13.84
CA LEU A 84 28.12 9.74 13.79
C LEU A 84 28.82 10.23 12.51
N LEU A 85 28.08 10.76 11.54
CA LEU A 85 28.65 11.25 10.28
C LEU A 85 29.25 12.65 10.48
N ASP A 86 30.56 12.72 10.71
CA ASP A 86 31.30 13.99 10.88
C ASP A 86 31.30 14.87 9.62
N ALA A 87 31.03 14.28 8.44
CA ALA A 87 30.97 14.99 7.17
C ALA A 87 29.68 15.82 6.96
N LEU A 88 28.66 15.62 7.80
CA LEU A 88 27.37 16.33 7.68
C LEU A 88 27.29 17.47 8.68
N GLY A 89 26.84 18.63 8.21
CA GLY A 89 26.50 19.75 9.08
C GLY A 89 25.29 19.44 9.96
N VAL A 90 25.10 20.23 11.03
CA VAL A 90 23.98 20.04 11.98
C VAL A 90 22.62 20.07 11.27
N GLN A 91 22.44 20.99 10.31
CA GLN A 91 21.20 21.11 9.53
C GLN A 91 20.93 19.87 8.66
N ASP A 92 21.96 19.32 8.02
CA ASP A 92 21.81 18.13 7.17
C ASP A 92 21.46 16.89 8.00
N LYS A 93 22.07 16.77 9.20
CA LYS A 93 21.75 15.70 10.16
C LYS A 93 20.30 15.79 10.62
N GLU A 94 19.83 16.97 10.97
CA GLU A 94 18.45 17.19 11.41
C GLU A 94 17.44 16.87 10.29
N ALA A 95 17.71 17.32 9.06
CA ALA A 95 16.87 17.02 7.91
C ALA A 95 16.81 15.50 7.62
N LEU A 96 17.94 14.80 7.70
CA LEU A 96 17.99 13.36 7.46
C LEU A 96 17.32 12.57 8.58
N HIS A 97 17.48 13.00 9.84
CA HIS A 97 16.79 12.43 10.99
C HIS A 97 15.27 12.57 10.83
N TYR A 98 14.79 13.75 10.45
CA TYR A 98 13.37 13.98 10.16
C TYR A 98 12.84 13.02 9.09
N VAL A 99 13.56 12.84 7.98
CA VAL A 99 13.15 11.91 6.91
C VAL A 99 13.10 10.47 7.41
N LEU A 100 14.13 10.00 8.11
CA LEU A 100 14.17 8.63 8.65
C LEU A 100 13.06 8.37 9.67
N GLU A 101 12.84 9.32 10.58
CA GLU A 101 11.81 9.23 11.60
C GLU A 101 10.41 9.28 10.98
N SER A 102 10.17 10.13 9.97
CA SER A 102 8.89 10.17 9.26
C SER A 102 8.58 8.85 8.54
N LEU A 103 9.60 8.16 8.02
CA LEU A 103 9.45 6.86 7.38
C LEU A 103 9.20 5.74 8.39
N GLU A 104 9.68 5.89 9.62
CA GLU A 104 9.50 4.90 10.69
C GLU A 104 8.18 5.09 11.49
N SER A 105 7.87 6.31 11.92
CA SER A 105 6.73 6.63 12.80
C SER A 105 5.40 6.67 12.04
N SER A 106 5.46 6.72 10.71
CA SER A 106 4.32 6.77 9.82
C SER A 106 3.30 5.65 10.10
N ASN A 107 2.14 6.06 10.63
CA ASN A 107 0.94 5.23 10.78
C ASN A 107 0.32 4.81 9.44
N GLU A 108 0.85 5.29 8.31
CA GLU A 108 0.47 4.96 6.93
C GLU A 108 0.40 3.43 6.73
N ARG A 109 1.33 2.68 7.32
CA ARG A 109 1.34 1.21 7.24
C ARG A 109 0.07 0.59 7.83
N TRP A 110 -0.41 1.10 8.97
CA TRP A 110 -1.64 0.60 9.59
C TRP A 110 -2.85 0.97 8.75
N ASN A 111 -2.88 2.16 8.17
CA ASN A 111 -3.93 2.55 7.22
C ASN A 111 -4.02 1.55 6.05
N TYR A 112 -2.87 1.16 5.49
CA TYR A 112 -2.81 0.18 4.41
C TYR A 112 -3.24 -1.21 4.84
N LEU A 113 -2.79 -1.66 6.01
CA LEU A 113 -3.15 -2.98 6.52
C LEU A 113 -4.64 -3.08 6.83
N LEU A 114 -5.19 -2.09 7.53
CA LEU A 114 -6.60 -2.07 7.87
C LEU A 114 -7.46 -2.00 6.62
N THR A 115 -7.11 -1.13 5.67
CA THR A 115 -7.84 -1.04 4.40
C THR A 115 -7.81 -2.38 3.68
N PHE A 116 -6.64 -3.02 3.55
CA PHE A 116 -6.54 -4.36 2.96
C PHE A 116 -7.42 -5.39 3.66
N ILE A 117 -7.40 -5.45 4.99
CA ILE A 117 -8.21 -6.40 5.77
C ILE A 117 -9.70 -6.15 5.54
N PHE A 118 -10.17 -4.91 5.69
CA PHE A 118 -11.58 -4.57 5.49
C PHE A 118 -12.03 -4.78 4.06
N THR A 119 -11.21 -4.47 3.05
CA THR A 119 -11.51 -4.73 1.65
C THR A 119 -11.57 -6.24 1.36
N ALA A 120 -10.67 -7.04 1.92
CA ALA A 120 -10.71 -8.49 1.78
C ALA A 120 -11.95 -9.10 2.45
N LEU A 121 -12.29 -8.64 3.66
CA LEU A 121 -13.52 -9.06 4.35
C LEU A 121 -14.77 -8.66 3.56
N ALA A 122 -14.80 -7.44 3.01
CA ALA A 122 -15.90 -6.97 2.17
C ALA A 122 -16.04 -7.83 0.91
N LEU A 123 -14.94 -8.23 0.26
CA LEU A 123 -14.97 -9.12 -0.90
C LEU A 123 -15.61 -10.47 -0.55
N VAL A 124 -15.16 -11.10 0.54
CA VAL A 124 -15.71 -12.38 1.00
C VAL A 124 -17.19 -12.25 1.31
N ALA A 125 -17.58 -11.21 2.05
CA ALA A 125 -18.98 -10.95 2.38
C ALA A 125 -19.83 -10.75 1.10
N GLY A 126 -19.34 -9.96 0.13
CA GLY A 126 -20.03 -9.73 -1.14
C GLY A 126 -20.25 -11.02 -1.92
N ILE A 127 -19.23 -11.87 -2.04
CA ILE A 127 -19.35 -13.17 -2.71
C ILE A 127 -20.38 -14.06 -2.01
N VAL A 128 -20.33 -14.15 -0.67
CA VAL A 128 -21.28 -14.95 0.10
C VAL A 128 -22.72 -14.46 -0.11
N ILE A 129 -22.93 -13.14 -0.07
CA ILE A 129 -24.24 -12.52 -0.29
C ILE A 129 -24.77 -12.82 -1.70
N ASP A 130 -23.92 -12.73 -2.73
CA ASP A 130 -24.32 -12.98 -4.11
C ASP A 130 -24.69 -14.46 -4.34
N ILE A 131 -23.95 -15.39 -3.73
CA ILE A 131 -24.27 -16.83 -3.74
C ILE A 131 -25.61 -17.09 -3.06
N VAL A 132 -25.82 -16.55 -1.86
CA VAL A 132 -27.06 -16.75 -1.09
C VAL A 132 -28.28 -16.20 -1.84
N ASN A 133 -28.12 -15.08 -2.53
CA ASN A 133 -29.20 -14.42 -3.25
C ASN A 133 -29.43 -14.94 -4.69
N GLN A 134 -28.73 -16.01 -5.12
CA GLN A 134 -28.79 -16.54 -6.49
C GLN A 134 -28.55 -15.47 -7.58
N ARG A 135 -27.67 -14.50 -7.31
CA ARG A 135 -27.33 -13.40 -8.24
C ARG A 135 -26.07 -13.68 -9.07
N LEU A 136 -25.51 -14.89 -8.96
CA LEU A 136 -24.39 -15.42 -9.73
C LEU A 136 -24.89 -16.33 -10.85
#